data_AF-X1G979-F1
#
_entry.id   AF-X1G979-F1
#
_cell.length_a   1.000
_cell.length_b   1.000
_cell.length_c   1.000
_cell.angle_alpha   90.00
_cell.angle_beta   90.00
_cell.angle_gamma   90.00
#
_symmetry.space_group_name_H-M   'P 1'
#
loop_
_entity.id
_entity.type
_entity.pdbx_description
1 polymer ?
#
loop_
_entity_poly.entity_id
_entity_poly.type
_entity_poly.pdbx_seq_one_letter_code
_entity_poly.pdbx_strand_id
1 'polypeptide(L)' 'MPLGFRAWLEGKKTYIMIVATLCYALGGWVGGFVEPQIAIGLILGALGLGGIKSAIARLLGI' A
#
# COMPACT_ATOMS: atom_id res chain seq x y z
N MET A 1 -2.29 7.37 -25.84
CA MET A 1 -1.60 6.50 -24.86
C MET A 1 -2.30 5.15 -24.86
N PRO A 2 -1.58 4.02 -25.03
CA PRO A 2 -2.19 2.72 -25.29
C PRO A 2 -3.07 2.31 -24.10
N LEU A 3 -4.31 1.90 -24.41
CA LEU A 3 -5.37 1.54 -23.45
C LEU A 3 -4.94 0.46 -22.43
N GLY A 4 -3.92 -0.35 -22.75
CA GLY A 4 -3.39 -1.38 -21.85
C GLY A 4 -2.63 -0.87 -20.62
N PHE A 5 -1.98 0.29 -20.68
CA PHE A 5 -1.20 0.79 -19.54
C PHE A 5 -2.09 1.31 -18.40
N ARG A 6 -3.24 1.92 -18.72
CA ARG A 6 -4.20 2.40 -17.72
C ARG A 6 -4.85 1.25 -16.95
N ALA A 7 -5.28 0.20 -17.64
CA ALA A 7 -5.88 -1.00 -17.02
C ALA A 7 -4.86 -1.77 -16.15
N TRP A 8 -3.60 -1.89 -16.61
CA TRP A 8 -2.53 -2.51 -15.82
C TRP A 8 -2.25 -1.75 -14.50
N LEU A 9 -2.37 -0.43 -14.56
CA LEU A 9 -2.19 0.47 -13.42
C LEU A 9 -3.33 0.36 -12.40
N GLU A 10 -4.57 0.09 -12.79
CA GLU A 10 -5.73 0.11 -11.89
C GLU A 10 -5.71 -0.98 -10.80
N GLY A 11 -5.13 -2.16 -11.07
CA GLY A 11 -4.96 -3.22 -10.06
C GLY A 11 -3.74 -3.05 -9.17
N LYS A 12 -2.64 -2.51 -9.72
CA LYS A 12 -1.31 -2.53 -9.11
C LYS A 12 -0.98 -1.30 -8.26
N LYS A 13 -1.67 -0.17 -8.49
CA LYS A 13 -1.50 1.07 -7.70
C LYS A 13 -1.62 0.84 -6.20
N THR A 14 -2.58 0.02 -5.76
CA THR A 14 -2.78 -0.24 -4.33
C THR A 14 -1.56 -0.93 -3.71
N TYR A 15 -0.98 -1.91 -4.41
CA TYR A 15 0.25 -2.57 -3.95
C TYR A 15 1.45 -1.62 -3.94
N ILE A 16 1.59 -0.77 -4.95
CA ILE A 16 2.64 0.26 -4.99
C ILE A 16 2.51 1.21 -3.79
N MET A 17 1.30 1.65 -3.48
CA MET A 17 1.04 2.52 -2.33
C MET A 17 1.36 1.81 -1.01
N ILE A 18 0.97 0.55 -0.83
CA ILE A 18 1.28 -0.24 0.36
C ILE A 18 2.80 -0.33 0.57
N VAL A 19 3.55 -0.65 -0.48
CA VAL A 19 5.02 -0.73 -0.41
C VAL A 19 5.63 0.63 -0.09
N ALA A 20 5.18 1.71 -0.74
CA ALA A 20 5.67 3.06 -0.49
C ALA A 20 5.40 3.49 0.97
N THR A 21 4.22 3.19 1.51
CA THR A 21 3.87 3.50 2.90
C THR A 21 4.72 2.69 3.89
N LEU A 22 4.98 1.41 3.61
CA LEU A 22 5.88 0.59 4.44
C LEU A 22 7.31 1.12 4.42
N CYS A 23 7.84 1.47 3.24
CA CYS A 23 9.17 2.06 3.11
C CYS A 23 9.27 3.40 3.84
N TYR A 24 8.24 4.26 3.77
CA TYR A 24 8.20 5.52 4.50
C TYR A 24 8.13 5.32 6.01
N ALA A 25 7.29 4.41 6.50
CA ALA A 25 7.15 4.14 7.93
C ALA A 25 8.46 3.57 8.52
N LEU A 26 9.08 2.59 7.86
CA LEU A 26 10.33 1.98 8.30
C LEU A 26 11.51 2.94 8.13
N GLY A 27 11.63 3.58 6.97
CA GLY A 27 12.71 4.54 6.69
C GLY A 27 12.62 5.77 7.59
N GLY A 28 11.41 6.25 7.89
CA GLY A 28 11.18 7.38 8.79
C GLY A 28 11.41 7.07 10.25
N TRP A 29 11.10 5.84 10.67
CA TRP A 29 11.45 5.38 12.00
C TRP A 29 12.98 5.25 12.17
N VAL A 30 13.66 4.64 11.20
CA VAL A 30 15.14 4.51 11.22
C VAL A 30 15.83 5.87 11.11
N GLY A 31 15.27 6.80 10.32
CA GLY A 31 15.78 8.16 10.17
C GLY A 31 15.45 9.10 11.34
N GLY A 32 14.68 8.65 12.34
CA GLY A 32 14.33 9.42 13.53
C GLY A 32 13.34 10.58 13.32
N PHE A 33 12.72 10.69 12.15
CA PHE A 33 11.74 11.75 11.83
C PHE A 33 10.28 11.28 11.88
N VAL A 34 10.05 9.98 12.14
CA VAL A 34 8.72 9.41 12.43
C VAL A 34 8.77 8.72 13.78
N GLU A 35 7.88 9.12 14.69
CA GLU A 35 7.74 8.46 15.99
C GLU A 35 7.26 7.00 15.84
N PRO A 36 7.69 6.08 16.74
CA PRO A 36 7.32 4.67 16.65
C PRO A 36 5.81 4.42 16.59
N GLN A 37 5.03 5.19 17.34
CA GLN A 37 3.57 5.08 17.40
C GLN A 37 2.93 5.41 16.04
N ILE A 38 3.47 6.43 15.35
CA ILE A 38 3.01 6.84 14.01
C ILE A 38 3.42 5.78 12.98
N ALA A 39 4.66 5.28 13.04
CA ALA A 39 5.15 4.23 12.14
C ALA A 39 4.31 2.95 12.25
N ILE A 40 3.97 2.51 13.47
CA ILE A 40 3.10 1.34 13.69
C ILE A 40 1.72 1.58 13.08
N GLY A 41 1.12 2.76 13.29
CA GLY A 41 -0.16 3.12 12.68
C GLY A 41 -0.14 3.06 11.15
N LEU A 42 0.93 3.58 10.54
CA LEU A 42 1.13 3.55 9.08
C LEU A 42 1.28 2.12 8.54
N ILE A 43 2.03 1.26 9.24
CA ILE A 43 2.21 -0.15 8.86
C ILE A 43 0.87 -0.90 8.94
N LEU A 44 0.14 -0.76 10.05
CA LEU A 44 -1.16 -1.40 10.23
C LEU A 44 -2.19 -0.90 9.20
N GLY A 45 -2.19 0.40 8.90
CA GLY A 45 -3.01 0.98 7.84
C GLY A 45 -2.70 0.40 6.47
N ALA A 46 -1.42 0.25 6.13
CA ALA A 46 -0.98 -0.34 4.87
C ALA A 46 -1.38 -1.83 4.76
N LEU A 47 -1.22 -2.61 5.84
CA LEU A 47 -1.64 -4.01 5.90
C LEU A 47 -3.17 -4.15 5.78
N GLY A 48 -3.93 -3.29 6.45
CA GLY A 48 -5.39 -3.24 6.35
C GLY A 48 -5.86 -2.93 4.92
N LEU A 49 -5.22 -1.96 4.27
CA LEU A 49 -5.51 -1.61 2.87
C LEU A 49 -5.21 -2.78 1.91
N GLY A 50 -4.11 -3.50 2.16
CA GLY A 50 -3.76 -4.71 1.41
C GLY A 50 -4.76 -5.85 1.60
N GLY A 51 -5.20 -6.08 2.85
CA GLY A 51 -6.24 -7.04 3.19
C GLY A 51 -7.54 -6.75 2.47
N ILE A 52 -8.03 -5.51 2.53
CA ILE A 52 -9.25 -5.08 1.84
C ILE A 52 -9.11 -5.25 0.32
N LYS A 53 -7.99 -4.84 -0.27
CA LYS A 53 -7.75 -5.03 -1.71
C LYS A 53 -7.79 -6.51 -2.12
N SER A 54 -7.16 -7.38 -1.33
CA SER A 54 -7.15 -8.82 -1.58
C SER A 54 -8.55 -9.44 -1.47
N ALA A 55 -9.35 -8.99 -0.49
CA ALA A 55 -10.72 -9.41 -0.32
C ALA A 55 -11.61 -8.95 -1.47
N ILE A 56 -11.46 -7.69 -1.92
CA ILE A 56 -12.21 -7.14 -3.06
C ILE A 56 -11.83 -7.87 -4.36
N ALA A 57 -10.55 -8.13 -4.61
CA ALA A 57 -10.10 -8.91 -5.76
C ALA A 57 -10.75 -10.30 -5.77
N ARG A 58 -10.70 -10.98 -4.61
CA ARG A 58 -11.35 -12.30 -4.43
C ARG A 58 -12.86 -12.26 -4.62
N LEU A 59 -13.56 -11.23 -4.15
CA LEU A 59 -15.01 -11.07 -4.29
C LEU A 59 -15.44 -10.77 -5.73
N LEU A 60 -14.62 -10.00 -6.47
CA LEU A 60 -14.90 -9.63 -7.86
C LEU A 60 -14.43 -10.68 -8.87
N GLY A 61 -13.79 -11.77 -8.42
CA GLY A 61 -13.33 -12.86 -9.29
C GLY A 61 -12.21 -12.46 -10.26
N ILE A 62 -11.44 -11.43 -9.91
CA ILE A 62 -10.31 -10.87 -10.68
C ILE A 62 -8.98 -11.03 -9.94
#